data_AF-A0A8C3ATD5-F1
#
_entry.id   AF-A0A8C3ATD5-F1
#
_cell.length_a   1.000
_cell.length_b   1.000
_cell.length_c   1.000
_cell.angle_alpha   90.00
_cell.angle_beta   90.00
_cell.angle_gamma   90.00
#
_symmetry.space_group_name_H-M   'P 1'
#
loop_
_entity.id
_entity.type
_entity.pdbx_description
1 polymer ?
#
loop_
_entity_poly.entity_id
_entity_poly.type
_entity_poly.pdbx_seq_one_letter_code
_entity_poly.pdbx_strand_id
1 'polypeptide(L)'
;VAMDLTRLAVDAGQFINRAVQYTEESLGHGEKTELDPGLGELFVRADATKTWSDQMISQTEVLLQPNSGARLEDRLYEHLDWSVPPRPRTHEVLGDQMVQAGLEMGSNTPYGTALLRCGEAQKQLGEAERKFVQSTNIHFLTPLRSFTEGEYGDERKMLVNKRLDLDIAKTRLRKAHEADREGRSLNANPLEDDYLSHVSYMFSFLRVKWLKMWAQEIAQAEMEQRICQSLFDRQSEITRRVVEGIGNTHTNHMRSLTDFVEGQACYFDQCHQHAQELQKQLQLCEQTKNSQISTQLDQISTISTVHLLLHATPIKHLIKLTLLDEAPPPWFDLAQVAAEKRGEAPCQSLTKKKLCLNLKDQIRIPK
;
A
#
# COMPACT_ATOMS: atom_id res chain seq x y z
N VAL A 1 7.44 -37.48 4.86
CA VAL A 1 6.30 -37.70 3.93
C VAL A 1 5.03 -38.16 4.64
N ALA A 2 4.93 -39.37 5.22
CA ALA A 2 3.69 -39.80 5.90
C ALA A 2 3.39 -39.06 7.22
N MET A 3 4.43 -38.71 8.01
CA MET A 3 4.26 -37.93 9.25
C MET A 3 3.92 -36.45 9.01
N ASP A 4 4.30 -35.89 7.85
CA ASP A 4 3.96 -34.50 7.50
C ASP A 4 2.48 -34.36 7.14
N LEU A 5 1.93 -35.37 6.47
CA LEU A 5 0.54 -35.38 6.03
C LEU A 5 -0.44 -35.51 7.21
N THR A 6 -0.10 -36.32 8.22
CA THR A 6 -0.93 -36.46 9.43
C THR A 6 -0.88 -35.21 10.30
N ARG A 7 0.30 -34.57 10.44
CA ARG A 7 0.41 -33.29 11.14
C ARG A 7 -0.36 -32.18 10.44
N LEU A 8 -0.23 -32.11 9.10
CA LEU A 8 -0.99 -31.17 8.27
C LEU A 8 -2.51 -31.37 8.39
N ALA A 9 -2.97 -32.62 8.43
CA ALA A 9 -4.39 -32.93 8.62
C ALA A 9 -4.91 -32.52 10.01
N VAL A 10 -4.10 -32.72 11.06
CA VAL A 10 -4.44 -32.27 12.43
C VAL A 10 -4.48 -30.75 12.51
N ASP A 11 -3.49 -30.05 11.93
CA ASP A 11 -3.44 -28.59 11.90
C ASP A 11 -4.64 -28.03 11.11
N ALA A 12 -4.96 -28.60 9.95
CA ALA A 12 -6.14 -28.25 9.16
C ALA A 12 -7.45 -28.51 9.94
N GLY A 13 -7.53 -29.62 10.68
CA GLY A 13 -8.65 -29.91 11.57
C GLY A 13 -8.83 -28.87 12.67
N GLN A 14 -7.74 -28.38 13.26
CA GLN A 14 -7.78 -27.28 14.23
C GLN A 14 -8.27 -25.97 13.60
N PHE A 15 -7.80 -25.63 12.40
CA PHE A 15 -8.28 -24.44 11.68
C PHE A 15 -9.77 -24.49 11.35
N ILE A 16 -10.28 -25.64 10.91
CA ILE A 16 -11.71 -25.83 10.65
C ILE A 16 -12.51 -25.66 11.94
N ASN A 17 -12.07 -26.29 13.04
CA ASN A 17 -12.76 -26.16 14.33
C ASN A 17 -12.78 -24.70 14.81
N ARG A 18 -11.68 -23.96 14.67
CA ARG A 18 -11.64 -22.50 14.96
C ARG A 18 -12.65 -21.74 14.12
N ALA A 19 -12.74 -22.03 12.83
CA ALA A 19 -13.69 -21.38 11.93
C ALA A 19 -15.15 -21.66 12.33
N VAL A 20 -15.47 -22.92 12.65
CA VAL A 20 -16.80 -23.31 13.14
C VAL A 20 -17.15 -22.53 14.42
N GLN A 21 -16.27 -22.54 15.41
CA GLN A 21 -16.49 -21.80 16.66
C GLN A 21 -16.69 -20.29 16.41
N TYR A 22 -15.87 -19.70 15.54
CA TYR A 22 -15.99 -18.28 15.17
C TYR A 22 -17.35 -17.95 14.53
N THR A 23 -17.86 -18.84 13.66
CA THR A 23 -19.19 -18.68 13.06
C THR A 23 -20.31 -18.84 14.08
N GLU A 24 -20.20 -19.78 15.03
CA GLU A 24 -21.19 -20.00 16.10
C GLU A 24 -21.30 -18.78 17.02
N GLU A 25 -20.17 -18.15 17.37
CA GLU A 25 -20.14 -16.90 18.13
C GLU A 25 -20.78 -15.74 17.34
N SER A 26 -20.46 -15.61 16.04
CA SER A 26 -21.00 -14.56 15.18
C SER A 26 -22.51 -14.66 14.99
N LEU A 27 -23.06 -15.88 15.06
CA LEU A 27 -24.49 -16.18 15.00
C LEU A 27 -25.18 -16.09 16.37
N GLY A 28 -24.47 -15.72 17.44
CA GLY A 28 -25.01 -15.52 18.78
C GLY A 28 -25.32 -16.80 19.56
N HIS A 29 -24.85 -17.97 19.09
CA HIS A 29 -25.08 -19.26 19.73
C HIS A 29 -23.85 -19.75 20.53
N GLY A 30 -22.68 -19.13 20.37
CA GLY A 30 -21.44 -19.47 21.06
C GLY A 30 -21.18 -18.64 22.32
N GLU A 31 -20.82 -19.30 23.43
CA GLU A 31 -20.26 -18.62 24.61
C GLU A 31 -18.86 -18.09 24.31
N LYS A 32 -18.59 -16.84 24.69
CA LYS A 32 -17.31 -16.18 24.47
C LYS A 32 -16.56 -16.04 25.78
N THR A 33 -15.31 -16.51 25.83
CA THR A 33 -14.44 -16.19 26.96
C THR A 33 -14.19 -14.67 27.01
N GLU A 34 -14.69 -14.02 28.06
CA GLU A 34 -14.54 -12.58 28.27
C GLU A 34 -13.09 -12.23 28.63
N LEU A 35 -12.61 -11.13 28.07
CA LEU A 35 -11.33 -10.53 28.44
C LEU A 35 -11.54 -9.63 29.67
N ASP A 36 -10.48 -9.47 30.47
CA ASP A 36 -10.43 -8.55 31.60
C ASP A 36 -11.02 -7.16 31.27
N PRO A 37 -12.03 -6.66 32.01
CA PRO A 37 -12.72 -5.41 31.69
C PRO A 37 -11.80 -4.18 31.56
N GLY A 38 -10.71 -4.09 32.33
CA GLY A 38 -9.75 -2.99 32.24
C GLY A 38 -8.90 -3.01 30.96
N LEU A 39 -8.75 -4.19 30.36
CA LEU A 39 -8.00 -4.39 29.12
C LEU A 39 -8.84 -4.06 27.87
N GLY A 40 -10.16 -4.00 28.01
CA GLY A 40 -11.09 -3.73 26.92
C GLY A 40 -10.88 -2.35 26.26
N GLU A 41 -10.74 -1.28 27.05
CA GLU A 41 -10.52 0.07 26.50
C GLU A 41 -9.19 0.17 25.74
N LEU A 42 -8.15 -0.45 26.31
CA LEU A 42 -6.83 -0.56 25.74
C LEU A 42 -6.86 -1.27 24.37
N PHE A 43 -7.59 -2.39 24.26
CA PHE A 43 -7.80 -3.07 22.98
C PHE A 43 -8.55 -2.21 21.97
N VAL A 44 -9.61 -1.51 22.38
CA VAL A 44 -10.35 -0.60 21.48
C VAL A 44 -9.41 0.47 20.91
N ARG A 45 -8.54 1.02 21.74
CA ARG A 45 -7.55 2.01 21.31
C ARG A 45 -6.51 1.43 20.36
N ALA A 46 -6.02 0.22 20.62
CA ALA A 46 -5.06 -0.48 19.74
C ALA A 46 -5.68 -0.89 18.40
N ASP A 47 -6.90 -1.43 18.41
CA ASP A 47 -7.65 -1.80 17.21
C ASP A 47 -7.94 -0.55 16.34
N ALA A 48 -8.32 0.57 16.96
CA ALA A 48 -8.46 1.85 16.26
C ALA A 48 -7.13 2.32 15.66
N THR A 49 -6.04 2.29 16.44
CA THR A 49 -4.71 2.70 15.98
C THR A 49 -4.26 1.86 14.79
N LYS A 50 -4.40 0.53 14.86
CA LYS A 50 -4.09 -0.38 13.76
C LYS A 50 -4.89 -0.03 12.51
N THR A 51 -6.21 0.13 12.65
CA THR A 51 -7.10 0.42 11.52
C THR A 51 -6.68 1.68 10.77
N TRP A 52 -6.39 2.76 11.50
CA TRP A 52 -5.96 4.02 10.89
C TRP A 52 -4.55 3.93 10.31
N SER A 53 -3.63 3.23 10.98
CA SER A 53 -2.28 2.97 10.46
C SER A 53 -2.32 2.18 9.15
N ASP A 54 -3.12 1.10 9.06
CA ASP A 54 -3.28 0.31 7.84
C ASP A 54 -3.85 1.15 6.67
N GLN A 55 -4.82 2.01 6.96
CA GLN A 55 -5.36 2.94 5.96
C GLN A 55 -4.31 3.95 5.48
N MET A 56 -3.53 4.52 6.39
CA MET A 56 -2.45 5.44 6.05
C MET A 56 -1.36 4.78 5.22
N ILE A 57 -0.93 3.55 5.59
CA ILE A 57 0.00 2.75 4.80
C ILE A 57 -0.55 2.59 3.38
N SER A 58 -1.79 2.12 3.26
CA SER A 58 -2.41 1.86 1.96
C SER A 58 -2.50 3.11 1.07
N GLN A 59 -2.89 4.27 1.62
CA GLN A 59 -2.96 5.51 0.85
C GLN A 59 -1.58 6.02 0.46
N THR A 60 -0.58 5.84 1.31
CA THR A 60 0.79 6.27 1.03
C THR A 60 1.42 5.37 -0.03
N GLU A 61 1.20 4.06 -0.02
CA GLU A 61 1.63 3.19 -1.12
C GLU A 61 1.02 3.60 -2.47
N VAL A 62 -0.25 4.02 -2.48
CA VAL A 62 -0.92 4.53 -3.69
C VAL A 62 -0.27 5.84 -4.14
N LEU A 63 0.11 6.72 -3.21
CA LEU A 63 0.83 7.96 -3.50
C LEU A 63 2.20 7.67 -4.15
N LEU A 64 2.97 6.72 -3.60
CA LEU A 64 4.32 6.41 -4.07
C LEU A 64 4.34 5.58 -5.36
N GLN A 65 3.36 4.68 -5.55
CA GLN A 65 3.23 3.83 -6.72
C GLN A 65 1.75 3.68 -7.12
N PRO A 66 1.22 4.58 -7.98
CA PRO A 66 -0.20 4.58 -8.36
C PRO A 66 -0.64 3.30 -9.09
N ASN A 67 0.27 2.63 -9.79
CA ASN A 67 -0.01 1.40 -10.52
C ASN A 67 -0.25 0.21 -9.57
N SER A 68 -1.48 -0.32 -9.55
CA SER A 68 -1.86 -1.46 -8.70
C SER A 68 -1.15 -2.76 -9.04
N GLY A 69 -0.84 -3.00 -10.32
CA GLY A 69 -0.12 -4.20 -10.74
C GLY A 69 1.31 -4.19 -10.21
N ALA A 70 1.99 -3.05 -10.33
CA ALA A 70 3.35 -2.88 -9.82
C ALA A 70 3.41 -2.98 -8.28
N ARG A 71 2.41 -2.45 -7.55
CA ARG A 71 2.34 -2.62 -6.10
C ARG A 71 2.16 -4.09 -5.69
N LEU A 72 1.31 -4.83 -6.40
CA LEU A 72 1.11 -6.26 -6.12
C LEU A 72 2.39 -7.05 -6.39
N GLU A 73 3.05 -6.74 -7.51
CA GLU A 73 4.36 -7.31 -7.86
C GLU A 73 5.37 -7.07 -6.72
N ASP A 74 5.50 -5.84 -6.23
CA ASP A 74 6.43 -5.50 -5.14
C ASP A 74 6.15 -6.30 -3.86
N ARG A 75 4.88 -6.43 -3.49
CA ARG A 75 4.49 -7.25 -2.34
C ARG A 75 4.85 -8.72 -2.54
N LEU A 76 4.70 -9.27 -3.74
CA LEU A 76 5.06 -10.66 -4.03
C LEU A 76 6.57 -10.88 -3.96
N TYR A 77 7.37 -9.97 -4.51
CA TYR A 77 8.83 -10.03 -4.43
C TYR A 77 9.33 -9.96 -2.99
N GLU A 78 8.74 -9.07 -2.18
CA GLU A 78 9.02 -8.96 -0.75
C GLU A 78 8.69 -10.25 0.01
N HIS A 79 7.57 -10.91 -0.28
CA HIS A 79 7.19 -12.18 0.36
C HIS A 79 8.02 -13.38 -0.08
N LEU A 80 8.65 -13.32 -1.26
CA LEU A 80 9.44 -14.41 -1.84
C LEU A 80 10.95 -14.22 -1.63
N ASP A 81 11.36 -13.18 -0.88
CA ASP A 81 12.76 -12.77 -0.68
C ASP A 81 13.53 -12.59 -2.00
N TRP A 82 12.82 -12.19 -3.06
CA TRP A 82 13.41 -11.98 -4.38
C TRP A 82 13.74 -10.50 -4.59
N SER A 83 14.82 -10.22 -5.32
CA SER A 83 15.16 -8.83 -5.64
C SER A 83 14.20 -8.27 -6.68
N VAL A 84 13.52 -7.19 -6.32
CA VAL A 84 12.65 -6.43 -7.24
C VAL A 84 13.48 -5.94 -8.42
N PRO A 85 13.09 -6.25 -9.68
CA PRO A 85 13.78 -5.72 -10.85
C PRO A 85 13.77 -4.18 -10.85
N PRO A 86 14.86 -3.52 -11.20
CA PRO A 86 14.89 -2.06 -11.30
C PRO A 86 13.91 -1.62 -12.40
N ARG A 87 12.83 -0.94 -12.00
CA ARG A 87 11.87 -0.36 -12.94
C ARG A 87 12.23 1.10 -13.20
N PRO A 88 12.41 1.51 -14.46
CA PRO A 88 12.73 2.89 -14.78
C PRO A 88 11.53 3.77 -14.42
N ARG A 89 11.78 4.90 -13.75
CA ARG A 89 10.72 5.84 -13.39
C ARG A 89 10.22 6.60 -14.61
N THR A 90 8.99 7.13 -14.53
CA THR A 90 8.39 7.89 -15.64
C THR A 90 9.27 9.05 -16.09
N HIS A 91 9.90 9.75 -15.15
CA HIS A 91 10.84 10.83 -15.44
C HIS A 91 12.13 10.35 -16.11
N GLU A 92 12.65 9.18 -15.71
CA GLU A 92 13.87 8.60 -16.30
C GLU A 92 13.62 8.15 -17.74
N VAL A 93 12.50 7.47 -18.00
CA VAL A 93 12.12 7.03 -19.36
C VAL A 93 11.96 8.22 -20.30
N LEU A 94 11.29 9.29 -19.85
CA LEU A 94 11.17 10.53 -20.62
C LEU A 94 12.55 11.16 -20.84
N GLY A 95 13.37 11.23 -19.79
CA GLY A 95 14.71 11.78 -19.86
C GLY A 95 15.61 11.04 -20.86
N ASP A 96 15.56 9.70 -20.88
CA ASP A 96 16.28 8.88 -21.86
C ASP A 96 15.84 9.17 -23.29
N GLN A 97 14.53 9.26 -23.54
CA GLN A 97 14.01 9.60 -24.87
C GLN A 97 14.43 11.00 -25.32
N MET A 98 14.41 11.99 -24.42
CA MET A 98 14.85 13.36 -24.74
C MET A 98 16.34 13.42 -25.03
N VAL A 99 17.16 12.70 -24.25
CA VAL A 99 18.60 12.61 -24.50
C VAL A 99 18.88 11.95 -25.85
N GLN A 100 18.24 10.82 -26.14
CA GLN A 100 18.40 10.12 -27.40
C GLN A 100 18.01 11.00 -28.60
N ALA A 101 16.87 11.69 -28.52
CA ALA A 101 16.44 12.63 -29.54
C ALA A 101 17.45 13.79 -29.72
N GLY A 102 17.99 14.33 -28.61
CA GLY A 102 19.00 15.38 -28.65
C GLY A 102 20.32 14.95 -29.32
N LEU A 103 20.71 13.69 -29.13
CA LEU A 103 21.89 13.10 -29.79
C LEU A 103 21.64 12.90 -31.29
N GLU A 104 20.47 12.39 -31.69
CA GLU A 104 20.12 12.16 -33.09
C GLU A 104 19.94 13.45 -33.90
N MET A 105 19.37 14.48 -33.28
CA MET A 105 19.23 15.81 -33.90
C MET A 105 20.56 16.58 -33.97
N GLY A 106 21.58 16.12 -33.26
CA GLY A 106 22.90 16.73 -33.19
C GLY A 106 22.97 17.89 -32.18
N SER A 107 23.97 17.84 -31.32
CA SER A 107 24.26 18.87 -30.30
C SER A 107 24.62 20.24 -30.91
N ASN A 108 24.96 20.29 -32.19
CA ASN A 108 25.20 21.54 -32.90
C ASN A 108 23.92 22.35 -33.14
N THR A 109 22.74 21.73 -33.01
CA THR A 109 21.46 22.45 -33.10
C THR A 109 21.06 22.98 -31.73
N PRO A 110 20.49 24.20 -31.65
CA PRO A 110 20.05 24.77 -30.37
C PRO A 110 18.96 23.91 -29.72
N TYR A 111 18.11 23.29 -30.53
CA TYR A 111 17.08 22.38 -30.07
C TYR A 111 17.65 21.05 -29.55
N GLY A 112 18.65 20.46 -30.25
CA GLY A 112 19.34 19.26 -29.78
C GLY A 112 20.03 19.49 -28.43
N THR A 113 20.75 20.61 -28.28
CA THR A 113 21.35 20.98 -26.98
C THR A 113 20.30 21.20 -25.88
N ALA A 114 19.18 21.87 -26.19
CA ALA A 114 18.08 22.06 -25.24
C ALA A 114 17.47 20.73 -24.79
N LEU A 115 17.24 19.79 -25.72
CA LEU A 115 16.75 18.45 -25.43
C LEU A 115 17.68 17.66 -24.51
N LEU A 116 19.00 17.73 -24.73
CA LEU A 116 19.98 17.11 -23.85
C LEU A 116 19.91 17.65 -22.43
N ARG A 117 19.81 18.98 -22.25
CA ARG A 117 19.69 19.62 -20.93
C ARG A 117 18.38 19.26 -20.24
N CYS A 118 17.26 19.32 -20.96
CA CYS A 118 15.96 18.92 -20.43
C CYS A 118 15.93 17.44 -20.04
N GLY A 119 16.51 16.56 -20.86
CA GLY A 119 16.55 15.13 -20.59
C GLY A 119 17.36 14.80 -19.34
N GLU A 120 18.52 15.44 -19.15
CA GLU A 120 19.33 15.30 -17.94
C GLU A 120 18.59 15.80 -16.69
N ALA A 121 17.93 16.96 -16.76
CA ALA A 121 17.12 17.47 -15.65
C ALA A 121 15.95 16.53 -15.29
N GLN A 122 15.30 15.92 -16.29
CA GLN A 122 14.25 14.92 -16.03
C GLN A 122 14.80 13.68 -15.32
N LYS A 123 15.98 13.19 -15.69
CA LYS A 123 16.63 12.09 -14.97
C LYS A 123 16.92 12.45 -13.52
N GLN A 124 17.38 13.67 -13.25
CA GLN A 124 17.63 14.16 -11.89
C GLN A 124 16.33 14.22 -11.06
N LEU A 125 15.20 14.61 -11.67
CA LEU A 125 13.89 14.55 -11.01
C LEU A 125 13.49 13.11 -10.65
N GLY A 126 13.72 12.15 -11.55
CA GLY A 126 13.48 10.73 -11.27
C GLY A 126 14.34 10.20 -10.12
N GLU A 127 15.60 10.62 -10.03
CA GLU A 127 16.50 10.27 -8.93
C GLU A 127 16.04 10.86 -7.58
N ALA A 128 15.59 12.12 -7.57
CA ALA A 128 15.01 12.75 -6.38
C ALA A 128 13.75 12.00 -5.91
N GLU A 129 12.88 11.62 -6.84
CA GLU A 129 11.68 10.83 -6.56
C GLU A 129 12.04 9.45 -6.00
N ARG A 130 13.09 8.81 -6.53
CA ARG A 130 13.61 7.53 -6.03
C ARG A 130 14.03 7.61 -4.58
N LYS A 131 14.79 8.65 -4.21
CA LYS A 131 15.20 8.91 -2.82
C LYS A 131 14.00 9.19 -1.92
N PHE A 132 13.01 9.95 -2.40
CA PHE A 132 11.78 10.23 -1.65
C PHE A 132 10.99 8.97 -1.33
N VAL A 133 10.76 8.10 -2.32
CA VAL A 133 10.08 6.81 -2.11
C VAL A 133 10.85 5.94 -1.13
N GLN A 134 12.18 5.83 -1.29
CA GLN A 134 13.00 5.04 -0.39
C GLN A 134 12.94 5.57 1.06
N SER A 135 13.08 6.89 1.24
CA SER A 135 12.99 7.52 2.56
C SER A 135 11.62 7.29 3.20
N THR A 136 10.54 7.43 2.43
CA THR A 136 9.18 7.20 2.93
C THR A 136 8.97 5.73 3.33
N ASN A 137 9.48 4.79 2.55
CA ASN A 137 9.40 3.37 2.91
C ASN A 137 10.09 3.10 4.24
N ILE A 138 11.33 3.59 4.43
CA ILE A 138 12.15 3.31 5.61
C ILE A 138 11.64 4.03 6.86
N HIS A 139 11.38 5.33 6.78
CA HIS A 139 11.13 6.16 7.96
C HIS A 139 9.64 6.27 8.33
N PHE A 140 8.75 6.04 7.36
CA PHE A 140 7.31 6.14 7.57
C PHE A 140 6.60 4.78 7.47
N LEU A 141 6.71 4.04 6.36
CA LEU A 141 5.94 2.80 6.21
C LEU A 141 6.43 1.66 7.12
N THR A 142 7.74 1.44 7.22
CA THR A 142 8.30 0.34 8.02
C THR A 142 7.91 0.40 9.50
N PRO A 143 8.02 1.53 10.22
CA PRO A 143 7.59 1.60 11.61
C PRO A 143 6.10 1.32 11.80
N LEU A 144 5.25 1.80 10.88
CA LEU A 144 3.81 1.55 10.94
C LEU A 144 3.50 0.06 10.72
N ARG A 145 4.14 -0.61 9.75
CA ARG A 145 3.98 -2.06 9.51
C ARG A 145 4.48 -2.92 10.66
N SER A 146 5.61 -2.53 11.27
CA SER A 146 6.15 -3.24 12.43
C SER A 146 5.11 -3.36 13.55
N PHE A 147 4.26 -2.35 13.72
CA PHE A 147 3.14 -2.41 14.66
C PHE A 147 1.93 -3.20 14.11
N THR A 148 1.46 -2.89 12.89
CA THR A 148 0.18 -3.43 12.38
C THR A 148 0.24 -4.89 11.96
N GLU A 149 1.37 -5.32 11.41
CA GLU A 149 1.64 -6.69 10.94
C GLU A 149 2.45 -7.48 11.97
N GLY A 150 3.38 -6.84 12.67
CA GLY A 150 4.24 -7.49 13.67
C GLY A 150 3.66 -7.47 15.08
N GLU A 151 4.14 -6.54 15.90
CA GLU A 151 3.98 -6.55 17.37
C GLU A 151 2.53 -6.70 17.84
N TYR A 152 1.61 -5.90 17.29
CA TYR A 152 0.21 -5.98 17.68
C TYR A 152 -0.59 -6.93 16.78
N GLY A 153 -0.31 -6.94 15.48
CA GLY A 153 -1.03 -7.74 14.49
C GLY A 153 -1.01 -9.24 14.78
N ASP A 154 0.18 -9.80 14.93
CA ASP A 154 0.37 -11.23 15.16
C ASP A 154 -0.11 -11.63 16.56
N GLU A 155 0.23 -10.85 17.59
CA GLU A 155 -0.17 -11.13 18.96
C GLU A 155 -1.69 -11.09 19.14
N ARG A 156 -2.37 -10.12 18.50
CA ARG A 156 -3.84 -10.04 18.50
C ARG A 156 -4.47 -11.24 17.80
N LYS A 157 -3.91 -11.68 16.67
CA LYS A 157 -4.38 -12.86 15.93
C LYS A 157 -4.16 -14.15 16.74
N MET A 158 -2.99 -14.30 17.37
CA MET A 158 -2.69 -15.45 18.22
C MET A 158 -3.62 -15.51 19.43
N LEU A 159 -3.90 -14.37 20.08
CA LEU A 159 -4.85 -14.30 21.18
C LEU A 159 -6.25 -14.80 20.80
N VAL A 160 -6.76 -14.38 19.63
CA VAL A 160 -8.06 -14.86 19.11
C VAL A 160 -8.03 -16.36 18.86
N ASN A 161 -6.95 -16.88 18.25
CA ASN A 161 -6.81 -18.32 18.02
C ASN A 161 -6.79 -19.13 19.33
N LYS A 162 -6.04 -18.66 20.34
CA LYS A 162 -5.98 -19.33 21.66
C LYS A 162 -7.32 -19.26 22.40
N ARG A 163 -8.06 -18.16 22.25
CA ARG A 163 -9.42 -18.04 22.79
C ARG A 163 -10.34 -19.09 22.17
N LEU A 164 -10.35 -19.19 20.84
CA LEU A 164 -11.14 -20.18 20.11
C LEU A 164 -10.79 -21.61 20.52
N ASP A 165 -9.50 -21.93 20.65
CA ASP A 165 -9.04 -23.25 21.10
C ASP A 165 -9.54 -23.57 22.52
N LEU A 166 -9.52 -22.59 23.42
CA LEU A 166 -10.06 -22.72 24.78
C LEU A 166 -11.57 -22.94 24.79
N ASP A 167 -12.32 -22.20 23.97
CA ASP A 167 -13.78 -22.33 23.88
C ASP A 167 -14.19 -23.71 23.32
N ILE A 168 -13.45 -24.22 22.33
CA ILE A 168 -13.61 -25.59 21.80
C ILE A 168 -13.33 -26.63 22.92
N ALA A 169 -12.23 -26.49 23.66
CA ALA A 169 -11.87 -27.42 24.72
C ALA A 169 -12.90 -27.42 25.87
N LYS A 170 -13.40 -26.24 26.27
CA LYS A 170 -14.49 -26.10 27.25
C LYS A 170 -15.76 -26.80 26.77
N THR A 171 -16.11 -26.64 25.50
CA THR A 171 -17.30 -27.28 24.91
C THR A 171 -17.17 -28.80 24.85
N ARG A 172 -15.99 -29.32 24.47
CA ARG A 172 -15.69 -30.76 24.50
C ARG A 172 -15.81 -31.33 25.90
N LEU A 173 -15.22 -30.66 26.90
CA LEU A 173 -15.29 -31.08 28.30
C LEU A 173 -16.75 -31.10 28.80
N ARG A 174 -17.54 -30.07 28.47
CA ARG A 174 -18.96 -30.02 28.82
C ARG A 174 -19.73 -31.20 28.25
N LYS A 175 -19.55 -31.48 26.95
CA LYS A 175 -20.18 -32.63 26.26
C LYS A 175 -19.75 -33.96 26.86
N ALA A 176 -18.48 -34.11 27.22
CA ALA A 176 -17.98 -35.32 27.87
C ALA A 176 -18.62 -35.55 29.25
N HIS A 177 -18.78 -34.50 30.06
CA HIS A 177 -19.49 -34.58 31.34
C HIS A 177 -20.99 -34.83 31.18
N GLU A 178 -21.63 -34.26 30.16
CA GLU A 178 -23.05 -34.48 29.88
C GLU A 178 -23.33 -35.93 29.48
N ALA A 179 -22.51 -36.48 28.59
CA ALA A 179 -22.57 -37.90 28.21
C ALA A 179 -22.31 -38.84 29.40
N ASP A 180 -21.40 -38.48 30.32
CA ASP A 180 -21.15 -39.23 31.55
C ASP A 180 -22.35 -39.18 32.52
N ARG A 181 -23.03 -38.04 32.64
CA ARG A 181 -24.26 -37.91 33.42
C ARG A 181 -25.41 -38.71 32.82
N GLU A 182 -25.59 -38.65 31.50
CA GLU A 182 -26.60 -39.44 30.79
C GLU A 182 -26.31 -40.94 30.93
N GLY A 183 -25.05 -41.35 30.80
CA GLY A 183 -24.61 -42.72 31.08
C GLY A 183 -24.93 -43.16 32.51
N ARG A 184 -24.73 -42.32 33.52
CA ARG A 184 -25.13 -42.62 34.90
C ARG A 184 -26.65 -42.69 35.08
N SER A 185 -27.41 -41.82 34.42
CA SER A 185 -28.88 -41.79 34.44
C SER A 185 -29.49 -43.09 33.88
N LEU A 186 -29.00 -43.54 32.72
CA LEU A 186 -29.40 -44.81 32.10
C LEU A 186 -29.07 -46.03 32.98
N ASN A 187 -28.01 -45.94 33.81
CA ASN A 187 -27.67 -46.99 34.77
C ASN A 187 -28.52 -46.95 36.05
N ALA A 188 -29.16 -45.83 36.39
CA ALA A 188 -29.96 -45.67 37.61
C ALA A 188 -31.41 -46.17 37.45
N ASN A 189 -31.93 -46.22 36.22
CA ASN A 189 -33.26 -46.75 35.90
C ASN A 189 -33.14 -48.03 35.05
N PRO A 190 -32.82 -49.20 35.64
CA PRO A 190 -32.92 -50.46 34.93
C PRO A 190 -34.40 -50.71 34.62
N LEU A 191 -34.77 -50.78 33.34
CA LEU A 191 -36.02 -51.40 32.92
C LEU A 191 -36.06 -52.80 33.57
N GLU A 192 -37.07 -53.02 34.42
CA GLU A 192 -37.37 -54.34 34.99
C GLU A 192 -37.46 -55.34 33.83
N ASP A 193 -36.54 -56.32 33.77
CA ASP A 193 -36.94 -57.72 33.69
C ASP A 193 -35.76 -58.72 33.67
N ASP A 194 -36.03 -59.83 34.35
CA ASP A 194 -35.16 -60.89 34.86
C ASP A 194 -34.34 -61.74 33.85
N TYR A 195 -34.17 -61.32 32.60
CA TYR A 195 -33.54 -62.14 31.55
C TYR A 195 -32.02 -61.90 31.31
N LEU A 196 -31.40 -60.91 31.95
CA LEU A 196 -30.01 -60.49 31.64
C LEU A 196 -28.93 -60.96 32.63
N SER A 197 -29.30 -61.70 33.67
CA SER A 197 -28.40 -62.04 34.79
C SER A 197 -27.23 -62.97 34.38
N HIS A 198 -27.37 -63.80 33.34
CA HIS A 198 -26.29 -64.65 32.83
C HIS A 198 -25.44 -64.00 31.71
N VAL A 199 -26.00 -63.00 31.03
CA VAL A 199 -25.30 -62.15 30.07
C VAL A 199 -24.48 -61.06 30.80
N SER A 200 -24.82 -60.84 32.08
CA SER A 200 -24.24 -59.88 33.03
C SER A 200 -22.71 -59.94 33.15
N TYR A 201 -22.07 -61.12 33.14
CA TYR A 201 -20.60 -61.21 33.35
C TYR A 201 -19.76 -60.88 32.10
N MET A 202 -20.25 -61.21 30.90
CA MET A 202 -19.57 -60.80 29.65
C MET A 202 -19.82 -59.33 29.32
N PHE A 203 -21.01 -58.82 29.63
CA PHE A 203 -21.33 -57.40 29.49
C PHE A 203 -20.73 -56.53 30.60
N SER A 204 -20.51 -57.06 31.80
CA SER A 204 -19.82 -56.32 32.86
C SER A 204 -18.37 -56.03 32.50
N PHE A 205 -17.66 -56.95 31.84
CA PHE A 205 -16.30 -56.68 31.33
C PHE A 205 -16.28 -55.57 30.28
N LEU A 206 -17.20 -55.62 29.31
CA LEU A 206 -17.35 -54.55 28.31
C LEU A 206 -17.77 -53.22 28.95
N ARG A 207 -18.64 -53.26 29.97
CA ARG A 207 -19.09 -52.08 30.74
C ARG A 207 -17.96 -51.45 31.53
N VAL A 208 -17.16 -52.24 32.25
CA VAL A 208 -15.99 -51.75 33.00
C VAL A 208 -14.94 -51.18 32.04
N LYS A 209 -14.71 -51.85 30.91
CA LYS A 209 -13.80 -51.35 29.86
C LYS A 209 -14.30 -50.05 29.23
N TRP A 210 -15.61 -49.92 29.01
CA TRP A 210 -16.26 -48.71 28.49
C TRP A 210 -16.22 -47.56 29.50
N LEU A 211 -16.56 -47.81 30.77
CA LEU A 211 -16.46 -46.83 31.86
C LEU A 211 -15.02 -46.33 32.03
N LYS A 212 -14.04 -47.24 31.96
CA LYS A 212 -12.62 -46.88 32.01
C LYS A 212 -12.20 -46.01 30.82
N MET A 213 -12.70 -46.33 29.62
CA MET A 213 -12.44 -45.54 28.41
C MET A 213 -13.06 -44.14 28.49
N TRP A 214 -14.30 -44.00 28.97
CA TRP A 214 -14.95 -42.70 29.16
C TRP A 214 -14.31 -41.86 30.26
N ALA A 215 -13.94 -42.48 31.39
CA ALA A 215 -13.20 -41.80 32.44
C ALA A 215 -11.85 -41.29 31.90
N GLN A 216 -11.18 -42.06 31.05
CA GLN A 216 -9.97 -41.64 30.36
C GLN A 216 -10.23 -40.47 29.39
N GLU A 217 -11.32 -40.51 28.62
CA GLU A 217 -11.70 -39.44 27.69
C GLU A 217 -12.01 -38.12 28.42
N ILE A 218 -12.74 -38.18 29.54
CA ILE A 218 -13.02 -37.00 30.37
C ILE A 218 -11.71 -36.45 30.95
N ALA A 219 -10.86 -37.31 31.51
CA ALA A 219 -9.57 -36.88 32.04
C ALA A 219 -8.68 -36.25 30.96
N GLN A 220 -8.76 -36.74 29.72
CA GLN A 220 -8.09 -36.15 28.57
C GLN A 220 -8.69 -34.78 28.22
N ALA A 221 -10.02 -34.65 28.14
CA ALA A 221 -10.68 -33.37 27.86
C ALA A 221 -10.40 -32.32 28.94
N GLU A 222 -10.35 -32.72 30.21
CA GLU A 222 -9.95 -31.86 31.34
C GLU A 222 -8.49 -31.41 31.23
N MET A 223 -7.59 -32.30 30.78
CA MET A 223 -6.19 -31.95 30.55
C MET A 223 -6.05 -30.99 29.37
N GLU A 224 -6.75 -31.24 28.25
CA GLU A 224 -6.78 -30.37 27.08
C GLU A 224 -7.29 -28.96 27.45
N GLN A 225 -8.39 -28.87 28.21
CA GLN A 225 -8.94 -27.60 28.68
C GLN A 225 -7.95 -26.85 29.57
N ARG A 226 -7.24 -27.53 30.47
CA ARG A 226 -6.17 -26.93 31.30
C ARG A 226 -5.01 -26.40 30.46
N ILE A 227 -4.56 -27.16 29.46
CA ILE A 227 -3.49 -26.71 28.54
C ILE A 227 -3.95 -25.47 27.77
N CYS A 228 -5.12 -25.52 27.12
CA CYS A 228 -5.66 -24.39 26.36
C CYS A 228 -5.83 -23.14 27.24
N GLN A 229 -6.28 -23.29 28.47
CA GLN A 229 -6.40 -22.19 29.43
C GLN A 229 -5.04 -21.56 29.71
N SER A 230 -4.04 -22.38 30.05
CA SER A 230 -2.68 -21.88 30.33
C SER A 230 -2.05 -21.16 29.12
N LEU A 231 -2.31 -21.64 27.89
CA LEU A 231 -1.84 -21.01 26.66
C LEU A 231 -2.55 -19.70 26.38
N PHE A 232 -3.86 -19.63 26.61
CA PHE A 232 -4.65 -18.40 26.49
C PHE A 232 -4.20 -17.36 27.51
N ASP A 233 -4.03 -17.74 28.78
CA ASP A 233 -3.61 -16.82 29.84
C ASP A 233 -2.22 -16.23 29.54
N ARG A 234 -1.27 -17.08 29.14
CA ARG A 234 0.06 -16.64 28.70
C ARG A 234 -0.01 -15.68 27.52
N GLN A 235 -0.82 -16.01 26.50
CA GLN A 235 -0.97 -15.19 25.31
C GLN A 235 -1.65 -13.85 25.63
N SER A 236 -2.64 -13.85 26.52
CA SER A 236 -3.34 -12.64 26.96
C SER A 236 -2.40 -11.66 27.66
N GLU A 237 -1.45 -12.17 28.45
CA GLU A 237 -0.44 -11.37 29.13
C GLU A 237 0.59 -10.80 28.14
N ILE A 238 1.01 -11.56 27.13
CA ILE A 238 1.88 -11.05 26.06
C ILE A 238 1.18 -9.90 25.31
N THR A 239 -0.05 -10.13 24.85
CA THR A 239 -0.82 -9.12 24.13
C THR A 239 -1.13 -7.90 25.02
N ARG A 240 -1.39 -8.10 26.32
CA ARG A 240 -1.58 -7.00 27.28
C ARG A 240 -0.36 -6.07 27.28
N ARG A 241 0.85 -6.61 27.39
CA ARG A 241 2.08 -5.79 27.40
C ARG A 241 2.25 -4.96 26.13
N VAL A 242 1.92 -5.52 24.97
CA VAL A 242 1.97 -4.79 23.70
C VAL A 242 1.00 -3.60 23.73
N VAL A 243 -0.22 -3.83 24.20
CA VAL A 243 -1.25 -2.79 24.22
C VAL A 243 -0.99 -1.74 25.30
N GLU A 244 -0.44 -2.11 26.45
CA GLU A 244 0.03 -1.17 27.47
C GLU A 244 1.16 -0.26 26.92
N GLY A 245 1.96 -0.79 25.98
CA GLY A 245 3.00 -0.05 25.26
C GLY A 245 2.50 0.95 24.21
N ILE A 246 1.19 1.06 23.96
CA ILE A 246 0.65 1.86 22.85
C ILE A 246 1.06 3.33 22.86
N GLY A 247 1.31 3.92 24.03
CA GLY A 247 1.80 5.30 24.13
C GLY A 247 3.19 5.49 23.49
N ASN A 248 4.06 4.49 23.62
CA ASN A 248 5.37 4.50 22.97
C ASN A 248 5.21 4.33 21.44
N THR A 249 4.31 3.45 21.01
CA THR A 249 3.96 3.29 19.59
C THR A 249 3.48 4.60 18.99
N HIS A 250 2.57 5.32 19.66
CA HIS A 250 2.11 6.63 19.19
C HIS A 250 3.24 7.64 19.10
N THR A 251 4.16 7.67 20.06
CA THR A 251 5.35 8.54 20.00
C THR A 251 6.23 8.23 18.79
N ASN A 252 6.42 6.94 18.47
CA ASN A 252 7.16 6.52 17.28
C ASN A 252 6.43 6.90 15.99
N HIS A 253 5.11 6.68 15.92
CA HIS A 253 4.30 7.08 14.76
C HIS A 253 4.32 8.60 14.54
N MET A 254 4.31 9.42 15.60
CA MET A 254 4.45 10.88 15.47
C MET A 254 5.82 11.29 14.90
N ARG A 255 6.89 10.59 15.28
CA ARG A 255 8.21 10.80 14.68
C ARG A 255 8.20 10.43 13.20
N SER A 256 7.67 9.26 12.85
CA SER A 256 7.50 8.83 11.46
C SER A 256 6.70 9.83 10.62
N LEU A 257 5.64 10.44 11.17
CA LEU A 257 4.89 11.50 10.50
C LEU A 257 5.74 12.74 10.24
N THR A 258 6.62 13.10 11.18
CA THR A 258 7.54 14.22 11.01
C THR A 258 8.55 13.92 9.90
N ASP A 259 9.15 12.73 9.93
CA ASP A 259 10.11 12.28 8.92
C ASP A 259 9.48 12.21 7.52
N PHE A 260 8.20 11.82 7.43
CA PHE A 260 7.45 11.80 6.18
C PHE A 260 7.29 13.21 5.59
N VAL A 261 6.85 14.16 6.41
CA VAL A 261 6.66 15.57 5.99
C VAL A 261 8.00 16.20 5.62
N GLU A 262 9.06 15.92 6.37
CA GLU A 262 10.41 16.39 6.04
C GLU A 262 10.91 15.80 4.72
N GLY A 263 10.68 14.50 4.48
CA GLY A 263 10.95 13.84 3.22
C GLY A 263 10.21 14.48 2.05
N GLN A 264 8.93 14.82 2.22
CA GLN A 264 8.14 15.53 1.20
C GLN A 264 8.71 16.93 0.91
N ALA A 265 9.01 17.70 1.95
CA ALA A 265 9.56 19.05 1.80
C ALA A 265 10.90 19.02 1.05
N CYS A 266 11.79 18.10 1.43
CA CYS A 266 13.09 17.91 0.79
C CYS A 266 12.95 17.52 -0.70
N TYR A 267 12.00 16.64 -1.02
CA TYR A 267 11.71 16.26 -2.40
C TYR A 267 11.25 17.44 -3.25
N PHE A 268 10.25 18.20 -2.78
CA PHE A 268 9.72 19.33 -3.54
C PHE A 268 10.74 20.46 -3.70
N ASP A 269 11.58 20.72 -2.69
CA ASP A 269 12.67 21.68 -2.78
C ASP A 269 13.71 21.26 -3.84
N GLN A 270 14.14 19.98 -3.83
CA GLN A 270 15.03 19.45 -4.87
C GLN A 270 14.43 19.58 -6.28
N CYS A 271 13.17 19.21 -6.45
CA CYS A 271 12.48 19.36 -7.73
C CYS A 271 12.44 20.82 -8.20
N HIS A 272 12.17 21.74 -7.28
CA HIS A 272 12.15 23.17 -7.58
C HIS A 272 13.53 23.68 -8.00
N GLN A 273 14.59 23.28 -7.29
CA GLN A 273 15.97 23.65 -7.63
C GLN A 273 16.38 23.11 -9.01
N HIS A 274 16.08 21.85 -9.34
CA HIS A 274 16.35 21.28 -10.65
C HIS A 274 15.59 22.02 -11.78
N ALA A 275 14.34 22.39 -11.54
CA ALA A 275 13.55 23.15 -12.52
C ALA A 275 14.09 24.57 -12.73
N GLN A 276 14.49 25.27 -11.67
CA GLN A 276 15.10 26.60 -11.77
C GLN A 276 16.44 26.55 -12.51
N GLU A 277 17.28 25.55 -12.23
CA GLU A 277 18.55 25.38 -12.91
C GLU A 277 18.35 25.10 -14.40
N LEU A 278 17.39 24.24 -14.75
CA LEU A 278 17.05 24.00 -16.15
C LEU A 278 16.61 25.29 -16.87
N GLN A 279 15.78 26.13 -16.24
CA GLN A 279 15.37 27.41 -16.84
C GLN A 279 16.58 28.30 -17.16
N LYS A 280 17.56 28.40 -16.25
CA LYS A 280 18.78 29.16 -16.49
C LYS A 280 19.60 28.56 -17.65
N GLN A 281 19.75 27.24 -17.68
CA GLN A 281 20.50 26.55 -18.74
C GLN A 281 19.87 26.74 -20.13
N LEU A 282 18.53 26.75 -20.22
CA LEU A 282 17.83 27.00 -21.47
C LEU A 282 17.96 28.45 -21.94
N GLN A 283 17.89 29.43 -21.02
CA GLN A 283 18.13 30.84 -21.35
C GLN A 283 19.55 31.07 -21.91
N LEU A 284 20.56 30.38 -21.36
CA LEU A 284 21.94 30.44 -21.87
C LEU A 284 22.05 29.85 -23.29
N CYS A 285 21.30 28.79 -23.61
CA CYS A 285 21.25 28.22 -24.95
C CYS A 285 20.65 29.21 -25.97
N GLU A 286 19.64 29.98 -25.58
CA GLU A 286 19.06 31.04 -26.42
C GLU A 286 20.03 32.21 -26.66
N GLN A 287 20.75 32.63 -25.62
CA GLN A 287 21.72 33.73 -25.72
C GLN A 287 22.92 33.36 -26.62
N THR A 288 23.37 32.09 -26.57
CA THR A 288 24.45 31.59 -27.44
C THR A 288 24.03 31.61 -28.91
N LYS A 289 22.76 31.32 -29.22
CA LYS A 289 22.19 31.44 -30.57
C LYS A 289 22.22 32.89 -31.06
N ASN A 290 21.80 33.84 -30.22
CA ASN A 290 21.75 35.26 -30.62
C ASN A 290 23.14 35.84 -30.91
N SER A 291 24.17 35.41 -30.18
CA SER A 291 25.57 35.80 -30.41
C SER A 291 26.21 35.11 -31.62
N GLN A 292 25.86 33.85 -31.91
CA GLN A 292 26.24 33.19 -33.16
C GLN A 292 25.59 33.84 -34.40
N ILE A 293 24.34 34.29 -34.31
CA ILE A 293 23.67 35.02 -35.41
C ILE A 293 24.31 36.40 -35.60
N SER A 294 24.62 37.12 -34.52
CA SER A 294 25.28 38.44 -34.63
C SER A 294 26.66 38.32 -35.25
N THR A 295 27.46 37.33 -34.85
CA THR A 295 28.80 37.10 -35.42
C THR A 295 28.75 36.67 -36.88
N GLN A 296 27.74 35.90 -37.31
CA GLN A 296 27.53 35.61 -38.73
C GLN A 296 27.11 36.84 -39.53
N LEU A 297 26.26 37.72 -38.97
CA LEU A 297 25.88 38.98 -39.62
C LEU A 297 27.06 39.95 -39.73
N ASP A 298 27.95 40.01 -38.75
CA ASP A 298 29.19 40.82 -38.79
C ASP A 298 30.23 40.25 -39.78
N GLN A 299 30.29 38.92 -39.95
CA GLN A 299 31.09 38.32 -41.02
C GLN A 299 30.52 38.59 -42.42
N ILE A 300 29.20 38.57 -42.57
CA ILE A 300 28.54 38.95 -43.84
C ILE A 300 28.75 40.44 -44.13
N SER A 301 28.68 41.32 -43.13
CA SER A 301 28.91 42.76 -43.32
C SER A 301 30.35 43.07 -43.71
N THR A 302 31.33 42.39 -43.10
CA THR A 302 32.75 42.53 -43.48
C THR A 302 33.03 41.96 -44.87
N ILE A 303 32.42 40.83 -45.25
CA ILE A 303 32.51 40.30 -46.62
C ILE A 303 31.86 41.25 -47.64
N SER A 304 30.70 41.84 -47.34
CA SER A 304 30.08 42.86 -48.19
C SER A 304 30.93 44.13 -48.28
N THR A 305 31.59 44.55 -47.19
CA THR A 305 32.48 45.73 -47.19
C THR A 305 33.75 45.47 -48.03
N VAL A 306 34.31 44.26 -47.97
CA VAL A 306 35.43 43.85 -48.83
C VAL A 306 35.00 43.69 -50.30
N HIS A 307 33.78 43.19 -50.56
CA HIS A 307 33.22 43.10 -51.91
C HIS A 307 32.88 44.48 -52.52
N LEU A 308 32.45 45.45 -51.70
CA LEU A 308 32.24 46.84 -52.11
C LEU A 308 33.56 47.59 -52.37
N LEU A 309 34.66 47.19 -51.71
CA LEU A 309 36.00 47.74 -51.96
C LEU A 309 36.69 47.11 -53.18
N LEU A 310 36.38 45.87 -53.55
CA LEU A 310 36.96 45.22 -54.74
C LEU A 310 36.18 45.45 -56.06
N HIS A 311 34.91 45.85 -56.02
CA HIS A 311 34.09 46.08 -57.22
C HIS A 311 33.54 47.51 -57.29
N ALA A 312 34.42 48.51 -57.30
CA ALA A 312 34.08 49.86 -57.74
C ALA A 312 34.27 50.00 -59.26
N THR A 313 33.42 49.37 -60.07
CA THR A 313 33.12 49.79 -61.47
C THR A 313 31.68 49.41 -61.85
N PRO A 314 30.99 50.20 -62.71
CA PRO A 314 29.54 50.20 -62.78
C PRO A 314 29.02 49.44 -63.99
N ILE A 315 28.22 48.39 -63.82
CA ILE A 315 27.47 47.80 -64.95
C ILE A 315 26.03 47.43 -64.51
N LYS A 316 25.09 48.00 -65.25
CA LYS A 316 23.63 47.77 -65.22
C LYS A 316 23.31 46.36 -65.74
N HIS A 317 22.48 45.59 -65.02
CA HIS A 317 21.24 44.96 -65.52
C HIS A 317 20.67 43.91 -64.55
N LEU A 318 19.44 44.17 -64.11
CA LEU A 318 18.28 43.27 -64.01
C LEU A 318 18.51 41.77 -63.70
N ILE A 319 18.22 41.34 -62.47
CA ILE A 319 17.58 40.03 -62.21
C ILE A 319 16.39 40.25 -61.28
N LYS A 320 15.23 39.83 -61.79
CA LYS A 320 13.89 39.91 -61.21
C LYS A 320 13.70 38.66 -60.35
N LEU A 321 13.47 38.80 -59.05
CA LEU A 321 12.99 37.71 -58.19
C LEU A 321 11.63 38.10 -57.62
N THR A 322 10.65 37.34 -58.06
CA THR A 322 9.23 37.37 -57.75
C THR A 322 8.98 37.13 -56.27
N LEU A 323 8.21 38.04 -55.68
CA LEU A 323 7.48 37.86 -54.42
C LEU A 323 6.49 36.70 -54.58
N LEU A 324 6.53 35.74 -53.65
CA LEU A 324 5.44 34.83 -53.34
C LEU A 324 4.99 35.15 -51.91
N ASP A 325 3.76 35.62 -51.85
CA ASP A 325 2.96 35.97 -50.69
C ASP A 325 2.45 34.67 -50.04
N GLU A 326 2.73 34.47 -48.75
CA GLU A 326 2.12 33.42 -47.93
C GLU A 326 1.81 34.03 -46.55
N ALA A 327 0.52 34.02 -46.22
CA ALA A 327 -0.08 34.56 -45.00
C ALA A 327 0.35 33.80 -43.72
N PRO A 328 0.26 34.41 -42.52
CA PRO A 328 0.70 33.78 -41.27
C PRO A 328 -0.30 32.71 -40.76
N PRO A 329 0.17 31.59 -40.18
CA PRO A 329 -0.70 30.57 -39.62
C PRO A 329 -1.24 30.91 -38.20
N PRO A 330 -2.38 30.34 -37.80
CA PRO A 330 -3.18 30.80 -36.67
C PRO A 330 -2.88 30.02 -35.38
N TRP A 331 -2.18 30.65 -34.43
CA TRP A 331 -2.23 30.25 -33.00
C TRP A 331 -1.74 31.35 -32.05
N PHE A 332 -1.62 32.60 -32.50
CA PHE A 332 -1.08 33.70 -31.70
C PHE A 332 -2.17 34.56 -31.02
N ASP A 333 -3.18 33.93 -30.40
CA ASP A 333 -4.32 34.66 -29.81
C ASP A 333 -4.76 34.16 -28.41
N LEU A 334 -3.81 33.65 -27.59
CA LEU A 334 -4.11 33.26 -26.20
C LEU A 334 -3.16 33.83 -25.13
N ALA A 335 -2.38 34.87 -25.46
CA ALA A 335 -1.47 35.50 -24.50
C ALA A 335 -1.89 36.92 -24.06
N GLN A 336 -3.07 37.41 -24.45
CA GLN A 336 -3.50 38.79 -24.17
C GLN A 336 -4.91 38.89 -23.55
N VAL A 337 -5.23 38.00 -22.60
CA VAL A 337 -6.41 38.14 -21.70
C VAL A 337 -6.08 37.89 -20.22
N ALA A 338 -4.85 37.55 -19.84
CA ALA A 338 -4.50 37.18 -18.46
C ALA A 338 -3.69 38.24 -17.68
N ALA A 339 -3.74 39.51 -18.07
CA ALA A 339 -2.97 40.59 -17.43
C ALA A 339 -3.83 41.75 -16.89
N GLU A 340 -5.07 41.48 -16.48
CA GLU A 340 -5.87 42.46 -15.75
C GLU A 340 -6.59 41.78 -14.58
N LYS A 341 -6.35 42.32 -13.37
CA LYS A 341 -6.89 41.97 -12.02
C LYS A 341 -5.91 41.28 -11.06
N ARG A 342 -4.94 42.07 -10.60
CA ARG A 342 -4.59 42.09 -9.16
C ARG A 342 -5.51 43.10 -8.47
N GLY A 343 -6.23 42.66 -7.43
CA GLY A 343 -7.06 43.54 -6.61
C GLY A 343 -7.94 42.75 -5.64
N GLU A 344 -7.38 42.50 -4.45
CA GLU A 344 -8.07 42.44 -3.15
C GLU A 344 -9.16 41.36 -2.90
N ALA A 345 -8.89 40.50 -1.91
CA ALA A 345 -9.92 39.85 -1.11
C ALA A 345 -10.37 40.82 0.01
N PRO A 346 -11.60 40.74 0.54
CA PRO A 346 -11.80 39.84 1.69
C PRO A 346 -13.21 39.20 1.85
N CYS A 347 -13.20 38.07 2.59
CA CYS A 347 -14.19 37.60 3.57
C CYS A 347 -15.68 37.36 3.26
N GLN A 348 -16.12 36.18 3.72
CA GLN A 348 -17.41 35.80 4.33
C GLN A 348 -18.59 35.30 3.45
N SER A 349 -18.72 33.97 3.49
CA SER A 349 -19.89 33.24 4.03
C SER A 349 -21.17 33.02 3.17
N LEU A 350 -21.67 31.78 3.33
CA LEU A 350 -23.06 31.32 3.24
C LEU A 350 -23.74 31.05 1.87
N THR A 351 -24.23 29.80 1.80
CA THR A 351 -25.50 29.28 1.24
C THR A 351 -25.62 28.75 -0.21
N LYS A 352 -25.62 27.40 -0.27
CA LYS A 352 -26.67 26.48 -0.77
C LYS A 352 -27.37 26.72 -2.12
N LYS A 353 -27.36 25.62 -2.91
CA LYS A 353 -28.45 25.06 -3.77
C LYS A 353 -28.79 25.89 -5.02
N LYS A 354 -28.73 25.38 -6.25
CA LYS A 354 -29.56 24.32 -6.90
C LYS A 354 -29.15 24.40 -8.40
N LEU A 355 -29.11 23.36 -9.23
CA LEU A 355 -30.24 22.61 -9.82
C LEU A 355 -29.60 21.55 -10.77
N CYS A 356 -29.87 20.24 -10.57
CA CYS A 356 -30.67 19.36 -11.44
C CYS A 356 -30.00 18.89 -12.76
N LEU A 357 -29.67 17.59 -12.83
CA LEU A 357 -30.45 16.52 -13.50
C LEU A 357 -30.23 16.47 -15.01
N ASN A 358 -29.48 15.47 -15.48
CA ASN A 358 -29.86 14.60 -16.60
C ASN A 358 -28.75 13.61 -16.91
N LEU A 359 -29.01 12.31 -16.73
CA LEU A 359 -28.42 11.21 -17.50
C LEU A 359 -29.08 9.89 -17.06
N LYS A 360 -30.35 9.76 -17.44
CA LYS A 360 -30.94 8.46 -17.78
C LYS A 360 -30.96 8.40 -19.30
N ASP A 361 -30.83 7.19 -19.83
CA ASP A 361 -30.84 6.78 -21.24
C ASP A 361 -29.47 6.72 -21.91
N GLN A 362 -28.87 5.52 -21.88
CA GLN A 362 -28.42 4.80 -23.08
C GLN A 362 -27.77 3.46 -22.71
N ILE A 363 -28.55 2.37 -22.65
CA ILE A 363 -28.05 1.03 -23.01
C ILE A 363 -29.18 0.33 -23.79
N ARG A 364 -29.02 0.30 -25.11
CA ARG A 364 -29.87 -0.43 -26.06
C ARG A 364 -29.10 -1.69 -26.48
N ILE A 365 -29.66 -2.86 -26.18
CA ILE A 365 -29.16 -4.17 -26.62
C ILE A 365 -29.86 -4.51 -27.96
N PRO A 366 -29.15 -4.90 -29.03
CA PRO A 366 -29.77 -5.54 -30.17
C PRO A 366 -29.77 -7.08 -30.04
N LYS A 367 -30.80 -7.68 -30.63
CA LYS A 367 -31.15 -9.12 -30.62
C LYS A 367 -30.15 -10.00 -31.33
#